data_AF-A0A7W4GSA4-F1
#
_entry.id   AF-A0A7W4GSA4-F1
#
_cell.length_a   1.000
_cell.length_b   1.000
_cell.length_c   1.000
_cell.angle_alpha   90.00
_cell.angle_beta   90.00
_cell.angle_gamma   90.00
#
_symmetry.space_group_name_H-M   'P 1'
#
loop_
_entity.id
_entity.type
_entity.pdbx_description
1 polymer ?
#
loop_
_entity_poly.entity_id
_entity_poly.type
_entity_poly.pdbx_seq_one_letter_code
_entity_poly.pdbx_strand_id
1 'polypeptide(L)' 'MSKKSNTKRKLVGLVSEESGIRAYYTKKNTMNTPDKLSLKKYDPILRKHVVFTETKKNLGRNEVKEKKR' A
#
# COMPACT_ATOMS: atom_id res chain seq x y z
N MET A 1 17.77 -23.37 2.42
CA MET A 1 16.65 -22.48 2.04
C MET A 1 16.18 -21.73 3.28
N SER A 2 16.41 -20.42 3.39
CA SER A 2 16.02 -19.67 4.60
C SER A 2 14.50 -19.60 4.72
N LYS A 3 13.97 -20.11 5.84
CA LYS A 3 12.56 -20.05 6.23
C LYS A 3 12.09 -18.59 6.12
N LYS A 4 11.01 -18.33 5.38
CA LYS A 4 10.39 -16.99 5.24
C LYS A 4 10.10 -16.47 6.64
N SER A 5 10.93 -15.56 7.17
CA SER A 5 10.69 -15.00 8.49
C SER A 5 9.44 -14.13 8.41
N ASN A 6 8.52 -14.33 9.35
CA ASN A 6 7.30 -13.53 9.43
C ASN A 6 7.70 -12.09 9.81
N THR A 7 7.99 -11.30 8.78
CA THR A 7 8.57 -9.98 8.96
C THR A 7 7.46 -9.03 9.41
N LYS A 8 7.66 -8.34 10.53
CA LYS A 8 6.71 -7.37 11.11
C LYS A 8 6.35 -6.21 10.16
N ARG A 9 7.14 -6.01 9.10
CA ARG A 9 6.87 -5.04 8.03
C ARG A 9 6.05 -5.70 6.92
N LYS A 10 4.82 -5.24 6.74
CA LYS A 10 3.89 -5.71 5.70
C LYS A 10 3.75 -4.68 4.59
N LEU A 11 3.63 -5.14 3.35
CA LEU A 11 3.29 -4.28 2.21
C LEU A 11 1.79 -3.97 2.25
N VAL A 12 1.44 -2.69 2.22
CA VAL A 12 0.07 -2.19 2.27
C VAL A 12 -0.21 -1.29 1.07
N GLY A 13 -1.44 -1.34 0.56
CA GLY A 13 -1.89 -0.50 -0.54
C GLY A 13 -2.64 0.73 -0.03
N LEU A 14 -2.48 1.85 -0.74
CA LEU A 14 -3.14 3.12 -0.42
C LEU A 14 -4.10 3.49 -1.55
N VAL A 15 -5.34 3.83 -1.17
CA VAL A 15 -6.46 4.16 -2.07
C VAL A 15 -6.85 5.62 -1.87
N SER A 16 -7.05 6.35 -2.96
CA SER A 16 -7.54 7.73 -2.93
C SER A 16 -8.95 7.78 -2.34
N GLU A 17 -9.20 8.67 -1.38
CA GLU A 17 -10.53 8.87 -0.81
C GLU A 17 -11.52 9.43 -1.83
N GLU A 18 -11.04 10.26 -2.76
CA GLU A 18 -11.92 10.95 -3.73
C GLU A 18 -12.13 10.14 -5.01
N SER A 19 -11.05 9.61 -5.62
CA SER A 19 -11.16 8.90 -6.90
C SER A 19 -11.25 7.39 -6.77
N GLY A 20 -11.00 6.83 -5.58
CA GLY A 20 -11.00 5.39 -5.35
C GLY A 20 -9.83 4.64 -6.02
N ILE A 21 -8.89 5.33 -6.69
CA ILE A 21 -7.75 4.68 -7.32
C ILE A 21 -6.74 4.17 -6.28
N ARG A 22 -6.27 2.93 -6.48
CA ARG A 22 -5.13 2.38 -5.72
C ARG A 22 -3.82 2.61 -6.47
N ALA A 23 -3.21 3.77 -6.26
CA ALA A 23 -2.00 4.17 -6.97
C ALA A 23 -0.70 3.80 -6.24
N TYR A 24 -0.72 3.68 -4.91
CA TYR A 24 0.50 3.61 -4.11
C TYR A 24 0.58 2.36 -3.24
N TYR A 25 1.80 1.88 -3.03
CA TYR A 25 2.13 0.83 -2.08
C TYR A 25 3.24 1.29 -1.14
N THR A 26 3.13 0.94 0.13
CA THR A 26 4.13 1.27 1.15
C THR A 26 4.35 0.07 2.05
N LYS A 27 5.53 -0.03 2.67
CA LYS A 27 5.79 -1.04 3.71
C LYS A 27 5.54 -0.38 5.07
N LYS A 28 4.62 -0.94 5.86
CA LYS A 28 4.36 -0.47 7.22
C LYS A 28 4.76 -1.51 8.25
N ASN A 29 5.25 -1.06 9.40
CA ASN A 29 5.51 -1.94 10.54
C ASN A 29 4.24 -2.06 11.38
N THR A 30 3.61 -3.23 11.39
CA THR A 30 2.32 -3.42 12.06
C THR A 30 2.40 -3.31 13.58
N MET A 31 3.60 -3.35 14.17
CA MET A 31 3.79 -3.15 15.62
C MET A 31 3.85 -1.68 16.02
N ASN A 32 4.55 -0.85 15.26
CA ASN A 32 4.74 0.56 15.64
C ASN A 32 3.56 1.43 15.19
N THR A 33 2.90 1.04 14.09
CA THR A 33 1.75 1.76 13.53
C THR A 33 0.61 0.76 13.35
N PRO A 34 -0.18 0.51 14.42
CA PRO A 34 -1.31 -0.42 14.37
C PRO A 34 -2.46 0.13 13.51
N ASP A 35 -2.65 1.45 13.51
CA ASP A 35 -3.72 2.13 12.81
C ASP A 35 -3.55 2.12 11.28
N LYS A 36 -4.62 2.50 10.58
CA LYS A 36 -4.61 2.69 9.13
C LYS A 36 -3.80 3.91 8.77
N LEU A 37 -2.94 3.79 7.77
CA LEU A 37 -2.22 4.95 7.23
C LEU A 37 -3.16 5.86 6.44
N SER A 38 -3.05 7.17 6.69
CA SER A 38 -3.62 8.24 5.88
C SER A 38 -2.49 9.17 5.44
N LEU A 39 -2.27 9.30 4.13
CA LEU A 39 -1.17 10.09 3.57
C LEU A 39 -1.68 10.98 2.44
N LYS A 40 -1.29 12.25 2.44
CA LYS A 40 -1.58 13.17 1.35
C LYS A 40 -0.65 12.90 0.16
N LYS A 41 -1.18 12.46 -0.97
CA LYS A 41 -0.42 12.12 -2.19
C LYS A 41 -1.14 12.65 -3.43
N TYR A 42 -0.39 12.75 -4.54
CA TYR A 42 -0.93 13.21 -5.81
C TYR A 42 -1.88 12.17 -6.40
N ASP A 43 -3.04 12.60 -6.87
CA ASP A 43 -3.96 11.76 -7.61
C ASP A 43 -3.88 12.09 -9.11
N PRO A 44 -3.46 11.15 -9.97
CA PRO A 44 -3.32 11.41 -11.40
C PRO A 44 -4.66 11.60 -12.13
N ILE A 45 -5.78 11.12 -11.58
CA ILE A 45 -7.10 11.29 -12.18
C ILE A 45 -7.61 12.71 -11.91
N LEU A 46 -7.58 13.12 -10.64
CA LEU A 46 -8.07 14.42 -10.20
C LEU A 46 -7.05 15.55 -10.39
N ARG A 47 -5.80 15.20 -10.67
CA ARG A 47 -4.66 16.11 -10.87
C ARG A 47 -4.39 17.03 -9.68
N LYS A 48 -4.63 16.55 -8.47
CA LYS A 48 -4.42 17.29 -7.22
C LYS A 48 -3.95 16.37 -6.10
N HIS A 49 -3.41 16.95 -5.03
CA HIS A 49 -3.04 16.19 -3.82
C HIS A 49 -4.25 15.94 -2.94
N VAL A 50 -4.57 14.67 -2.72
CA VAL A 50 -5.69 14.20 -1.91
C VAL A 50 -5.21 13.21 -0.86
N VAL A 51 -6.09 12.89 0.08
CA VAL A 51 -5.81 11.90 1.11
C VAL A 51 -5.96 10.50 0.50
N PHE A 52 -4.93 9.68 0.71
CA PHE A 52 -4.95 8.27 0.42
C PHE A 52 -4.98 7.47 1.72
N THR A 53 -5.91 6.54 1.84
CA THR A 53 -6.08 5.67 3.00
C THR A 53 -5.66 4.24 2.73
N GLU A 54 -5.18 3.57 3.76
CA GLU A 54 -4.81 2.16 3.69
C GLU A 54 -6.02 1.26 3.41
N THR A 55 -5.91 0.44 2.36
CA THR A 55 -6.90 -0.59 2.07
C THR A 55 -6.39 -1.98 2.42
N LYS A 56 -7.28 -2.78 3.02
CA LYS A 56 -7.07 -4.22 3.23
C LYS A 56 -7.35 -5.02 1.96
N LYS A 57 -8.16 -4.50 1.02
CA LYS A 57 -8.63 -5.26 -0.16
C LYS A 57 -7.46 -5.58 -1.09
N ASN A 58 -7.19 -6.87 -1.23
CA ASN A 58 -6.27 -7.48 -2.17
C ASN A 58 -6.97 -7.61 -3.54
N LEU A 59 -7.12 -6.51 -4.26
CA LEU A 59 -7.62 -6.51 -5.66
C LEU A 59 -6.52 -7.04 -6.60
N GLY A 60 -6.28 -8.35 -6.61
CA GLY A 60 -5.76 -9.15 -7.73
C GLY A 60 -4.45 -8.76 -8.45
N ARG A 61 -3.73 -7.70 -8.05
CA ARG A 61 -2.49 -7.21 -8.70
C ARG A 61 -1.28 -7.17 -7.77
N ASN A 62 -1.33 -7.87 -6.63
CA ASN A 62 -0.24 -7.85 -5.64
C ASN A 62 0.79 -8.96 -5.79
N GLU A 63 0.75 -9.76 -6.86
CA GLU A 63 1.93 -10.51 -7.28
C GLU A 63 2.81 -9.53 -8.07
N VAL A 64 3.67 -8.81 -7.34
CA VAL A 64 4.87 -8.24 -7.96
C VAL A 64 5.64 -9.46 -8.47
N LYS A 65 5.51 -9.79 -9.76
CA LYS A 65 6.28 -10.86 -10.39
C LYS A 65 7.73 -10.65 -9.97
N GLU A 66 8.34 -11.68 -9.37
CA GLU A 66 9.71 -11.59 -8.91
C GLU A 66 10.56 -11.05 -10.05
N LYS A 67 11.24 -9.92 -9.80
CA LYS A 67 12.15 -9.34 -10.79
C LYS A 67 13.23 -10.39 -11.01
N LYS A 68 13.17 -11.11 -12.15
CA LYS A 68 14.20 -12.07 -12.56
C LYS A 68 15.55 -11.33 -12.46
N ARG A 69 16.38 -11.79 -11.52
CA ARG A 69 17.81 -11.49 -11.51
C ARG A 69 18.49 -12.40 -12.51
#